data_AF-A0A7S1RPW5-F1
#
_entry.id   AF-A0A7S1RPW5-F1
#
_cell.length_a   1.000
_cell.length_b   1.000
_cell.length_c   1.000
_cell.angle_alpha   90.00
_cell.angle_beta   90.00
_cell.angle_gamma   90.00
#
_symmetry.space_group_name_H-M   'P 1'
#
loop_
_entity.id
_entity.type
_entity.pdbx_description
1 polymer ?
#
loop_
_entity_poly.entity_id
_entity_poly.type
_entity_poly.pdbx_seq_one_letter_code
_entity_poly.pdbx_strand_id
1 'polypeptide(L)'
;MAILPLIAYFAAKKFATPELLGGIVPEAVIGWVPFLAAILVYAISSQMQSAKASKATSAIVGQEAPDMQLELRKEGKSTKQSLQSLVKDSQLPTVVDFYQNF
;
A
#
# COMPACT_ATOMS: atom_id res chain seq x y z
N MET A 1 -2.18 -1.10 -9.63
CA MET A 1 -3.55 -1.38 -9.17
C MET A 1 -4.46 -0.14 -9.10
N ALA A 2 -3.94 1.10 -9.20
CA ALA A 2 -4.74 2.34 -9.12
C ALA A 2 -5.77 2.55 -10.25
N ILE A 3 -5.72 1.77 -11.34
CA ILE A 3 -6.60 1.92 -12.50
C ILE A 3 -7.91 1.14 -12.34
N LEU A 4 -7.96 0.12 -11.46
CA LEU A 4 -9.15 -0.73 -11.27
C LEU A 4 -10.41 0.06 -10.85
N PRO A 5 -10.33 1.03 -9.91
CA PRO A 5 -11.48 1.87 -9.58
C PRO A 5 -11.97 2.71 -10.77
N LEU A 6 -11.05 3.20 -11.62
CA LEU A 6 -11.40 3.96 -12.83
C LEU A 6 -12.08 3.07 -13.86
N ILE A 7 -11.58 1.85 -14.08
CA ILE A 7 -12.22 0.88 -14.97
C ILE A 7 -13.63 0.56 -14.47
N ALA A 8 -13.80 0.31 -13.16
CA ALA A 8 -15.09 0.04 -12.56
C ALA A 8 -16.06 1.22 -12.72
N TYR A 9 -15.58 2.46 -12.55
CA TYR A 9 -16.35 3.67 -12.78
C TYR A 9 -16.84 3.77 -14.24
N PHE A 10 -15.94 3.63 -15.22
CA PHE A 10 -16.31 3.77 -16.63
C PHE A 10 -17.19 2.61 -17.11
N ALA A 11 -16.95 1.39 -16.63
CA ALA A 11 -17.81 0.25 -16.91
C ALA A 11 -19.21 0.49 -16.33
N ALA A 12 -19.31 0.83 -15.05
CA ALA A 12 -20.58 1.11 -14.41
C ALA A 12 -21.29 2.30 -15.06
N LYS A 13 -20.59 3.37 -15.47
CA LYS A 13 -21.18 4.49 -16.21
C LYS A 13 -21.79 4.06 -17.54
N LYS A 14 -21.19 3.07 -18.23
CA LYS A 14 -21.70 2.54 -19.50
C LYS A 14 -22.96 1.68 -19.31
N PHE A 15 -23.07 0.97 -18.19
CA PHE A 15 -24.14 0.00 -17.95
C PHE A 15 -25.23 0.47 -16.98
N ALA A 16 -24.98 1.51 -16.18
CA ALA A 16 -25.93 2.08 -15.23
C ALA A 16 -26.88 3.06 -15.92
N THR A 17 -27.65 2.56 -16.88
CA THR A 17 -28.74 3.32 -17.51
C THR A 17 -30.09 2.97 -16.86
N PRO A 18 -31.05 3.91 -16.84
CA PRO A 18 -32.41 3.65 -16.35
C PRO A 18 -33.10 2.48 -17.08
N GLU A 19 -32.80 2.27 -18.35
CA GLU A 19 -33.35 1.14 -19.13
C GLU A 19 -32.85 -0.22 -18.65
N LEU A 20 -31.63 -0.31 -18.13
CA LEU A 20 -31.03 -1.56 -17.65
C LEU A 20 -31.21 -1.78 -16.14
N LEU A 21 -31.31 -0.69 -15.36
CA LEU A 21 -31.36 -0.73 -13.89
C LEU A 21 -32.66 -0.21 -13.28
N GLY A 22 -33.59 0.36 -14.07
CA GLY A 22 -34.79 1.05 -13.59
C GLY A 22 -35.79 0.19 -12.82
N GLY A 23 -35.64 -1.14 -12.85
CA GLY A 23 -36.42 -2.07 -12.00
C GLY A 23 -35.67 -2.62 -10.78
N ILE A 24 -34.37 -2.34 -10.65
CA ILE A 24 -33.48 -2.93 -9.63
C ILE A 24 -32.97 -1.85 -8.67
N VAL A 25 -32.72 -0.65 -9.19
CA VAL A 25 -32.14 0.46 -8.43
C VAL A 25 -33.06 1.67 -8.57
N PRO A 26 -33.44 2.35 -7.47
CA PRO A 26 -34.25 3.56 -7.54
C PRO A 26 -33.58 4.63 -8.42
N GLU A 27 -34.36 5.35 -9.23
CA GLU A 27 -33.84 6.35 -10.17
C GLU A 27 -32.92 7.39 -9.52
N ALA A 28 -33.23 7.80 -8.29
CA ALA A 28 -32.41 8.72 -7.50
C ALA A 28 -30.98 8.22 -7.23
N VAL A 29 -30.75 6.91 -7.30
CA VAL A 29 -29.48 6.25 -6.97
C VAL A 29 -28.72 5.81 -8.22
N ILE A 30 -29.39 5.68 -9.38
CA ILE A 30 -28.77 5.23 -10.65
C ILE A 30 -27.57 6.10 -11.03
N GLY A 31 -27.68 7.42 -10.86
CA GLY A 31 -26.56 8.35 -11.14
C GLY A 31 -25.35 8.16 -10.22
N TRP A 32 -25.53 7.57 -9.04
CA TRP A 32 -24.47 7.30 -8.06
C TRP A 32 -23.83 5.92 -8.23
N VAL A 33 -24.47 5.00 -8.94
CA VAL A 33 -23.98 3.63 -9.16
C VAL A 33 -22.52 3.59 -9.65
N PRO A 34 -22.09 4.42 -10.63
CA PRO A 34 -20.71 4.40 -11.07
C PRO A 34 -19.70 4.77 -9.99
N PHE A 35 -20.04 5.74 -9.14
CA PHE A 35 -19.20 6.18 -8.03
C PHE A 35 -19.13 5.10 -6.93
N LEU A 36 -20.27 4.49 -6.59
CA LEU A 36 -20.33 3.41 -5.61
C LEU A 36 -19.53 2.19 -6.06
N ALA A 37 -19.60 1.82 -7.34
CA ALA A 37 -18.80 0.73 -7.90
C ALA A 37 -17.29 1.01 -7.77
N ALA A 38 -16.87 2.24 -8.05
CA ALA A 38 -15.47 2.64 -7.90
C ALA A 38 -15.00 2.58 -6.44
N ILE A 39 -15.81 3.05 -5.49
CA ILE A 39 -15.50 2.99 -4.06
C ILE A 39 -15.36 1.54 -3.60
N LEU A 40 -16.30 0.66 -3.96
CA LEU A 40 -16.25 -0.75 -3.57
C LEU A 40 -14.98 -1.43 -4.08
N VAL A 41 -14.64 -1.21 -5.36
CA VAL A 41 -13.42 -1.76 -5.95
C VAL A 41 -12.17 -1.19 -5.29
N TYR A 42 -12.16 0.09 -4.94
CA TYR A 42 -11.07 0.69 -4.19
C TYR A 42 -10.91 0.06 -2.80
N ALA A 43 -11.99 -0.07 -2.04
CA ALA A 43 -11.96 -0.64 -0.69
C ALA A 43 -11.46 -2.09 -0.69
N ILE A 44 -11.99 -2.92 -1.60
CA ILE A 44 -11.57 -4.32 -1.74
C ILE A 44 -10.10 -4.40 -2.16
N SER A 45 -9.69 -3.64 -3.17
CA SER A 45 -8.30 -3.67 -3.65
C SER A 45 -7.30 -3.15 -2.61
N SER A 46 -7.71 -2.19 -1.77
CA SER A 46 -6.93 -1.69 -0.65
C SER A 46 -6.72 -2.75 0.43
N GLN A 47 -7.79 -3.42 0.87
CA GLN A 47 -7.69 -4.53 1.84
C GLN A 47 -6.81 -5.67 1.31
N MET A 48 -6.99 -6.05 0.04
CA MET A 48 -6.16 -7.08 -0.59
C MET A 48 -4.69 -6.69 -0.66
N GLN A 49 -4.36 -5.41 -0.91
CA GLN A 49 -2.98 -4.94 -0.88
C GLN A 49 -2.39 -4.99 0.51
N SER A 50 -3.13 -4.53 1.52
CA SER A 50 -2.70 -4.60 2.92
C SER A 50 -2.43 -6.05 3.34
N ALA A 51 -3.32 -6.99 2.98
CA ALA A 51 -3.13 -8.41 3.26
C ALA A 51 -1.91 -9.00 2.53
N LYS A 52 -1.68 -8.63 1.26
CA LYS A 52 -0.49 -9.07 0.51
C LYS A 52 0.80 -8.51 1.10
N ALA A 53 0.81 -7.23 1.48
CA ALA A 53 1.94 -6.59 2.14
C ALA A 53 2.24 -7.27 3.47
N SER A 54 1.23 -7.48 4.31
CA SER A 54 1.36 -8.21 5.57
C SER A 54 1.90 -9.62 5.36
N LYS A 55 1.40 -10.36 4.37
CA LYS A 55 1.91 -11.70 4.02
C LYS A 55 3.38 -11.64 3.58
N ALA A 56 3.75 -10.70 2.72
CA ALA A 56 5.13 -10.51 2.29
C ALA A 56 6.05 -10.17 3.46
N THR A 57 5.63 -9.26 4.35
CA THR A 57 6.37 -8.93 5.58
C THR A 57 6.49 -10.14 6.50
N SER A 58 5.43 -10.91 6.71
CA SER A 58 5.49 -12.10 7.57
C SER A 58 6.46 -13.18 7.04
N ALA A 59 6.66 -13.26 5.72
CA ALA A 59 7.57 -14.23 5.12
C ALA A 59 9.06 -13.88 5.36
N ILE A 60 9.37 -12.62 5.64
CA ILE A 60 10.74 -12.14 5.91
C ILE A 60 11.02 -12.00 7.42
N VAL A 61 9.99 -11.99 8.28
CA VAL A 61 10.18 -11.97 9.74
C VAL A 61 10.90 -13.25 10.19
N GLY A 62 11.98 -13.09 10.95
CA GLY A 62 12.83 -14.19 11.42
C GLY A 62 13.98 -14.55 10.49
N GLN A 63 14.04 -13.97 9.29
CA GLN A 63 15.24 -14.04 8.45
C GLN A 63 16.29 -13.03 8.92
N GLU A 64 17.56 -13.30 8.62
CA GLU A 64 18.65 -12.36 8.90
C GLU A 64 18.43 -11.05 8.13
N ALA A 65 18.62 -9.93 8.81
CA ALA A 65 18.46 -8.62 8.18
C ALA A 65 19.50 -8.44 7.05
N PRO A 66 19.11 -7.90 5.89
CA PRO A 66 20.03 -7.67 4.79
C PRO A 66 21.12 -6.68 5.21
N ASP A 67 22.37 -6.96 4.84
CA ASP A 67 23.46 -6.03 5.12
C ASP A 67 23.34 -4.80 4.22
N MET A 68 23.23 -3.63 4.83
CA MET A 68 23.10 -2.35 4.13
C MET A 68 24.32 -1.50 4.45
N GLN A 69 24.87 -0.84 3.43
CA GLN A 69 25.90 0.16 3.62
C GLN A 69 25.25 1.48 4.02
N LEU A 70 25.56 1.94 5.24
CA LEU A 70 25.01 3.14 5.83
C LEU A 70 26.11 4.20 5.92
N GLU A 71 25.78 5.43 5.53
CA GLU A 71 26.60 6.60 5.83
C GLU A 71 26.11 7.25 7.11
N LEU A 72 26.81 6.99 8.21
CA LEU A 72 26.52 7.57 9.52
C LEU A 72 27.18 8.94 9.62
N ARG A 73 26.37 9.97 9.87
CA ARG A 73 26.87 11.29 10.21
C ARG A 73 26.90 11.44 11.74
N LYS A 74 28.10 11.57 12.31
CA LYS A 74 28.31 11.95 13.71
C LYS A 74 29.19 13.19 13.74
N GLU A 75 28.73 14.24 14.44
CA GLU A 75 29.50 15.47 14.67
C GLU A 75 30.10 16.10 13.39
N GLY A 76 29.34 16.07 12.28
CA GLY A 76 29.77 16.64 11.00
C GLY A 76 30.71 15.76 10.17
N LYS A 77 31.10 14.57 10.64
CA LYS A 77 31.88 13.59 9.88
C LYS A 77 31.00 12.43 9.40
N SER A 78 31.12 12.09 8.12
CA SER A 78 30.45 10.92 7.53
C SER A 78 31.35 9.70 7.62
N THR A 79 30.83 8.60 8.15
CA THR A 79 31.51 7.31 8.23
C THR A 79 30.65 6.24 7.57
N LYS A 80 31.26 5.45 6.68
CA LYS A 80 30.59 4.31 6.05
C LYS A 80 30.71 3.09 6.97
N GLN A 81 29.57 2.51 7.33
CA GLN A 81 29.51 1.28 8.12
C GLN A 81 28.38 0.40 7.63
N SER A 82 28.51 -0.91 7.82
CA SER A 82 27.46 -1.84 7.45
C SER A 82 26.45 -2.01 8.60
N LEU A 83 25.18 -2.29 8.29
CA LEU A 83 24.18 -2.53 9.31
C LEU A 83 24.60 -3.69 10.24
N GLN A 84 25.18 -4.75 9.69
CA GLN A 84 25.63 -5.89 10.49
C GLN A 84 26.74 -5.49 11.48
N SER A 85 27.66 -4.60 11.09
CA SER A 85 28.69 -4.10 12.02
C SER A 85 28.09 -3.31 13.18
N LEU A 86 27.08 -2.49 12.92
CA LEU A 86 26.38 -1.72 13.96
C LEU A 86 25.59 -2.60 14.93
N VAL A 87 24.92 -3.62 14.42
CA VAL A 87 24.07 -4.50 15.24
C VAL A 87 24.90 -5.47 16.07
N LYS A 88 26.03 -5.97 15.54
CA LYS A 88 26.95 -6.87 16.27
C LYS A 88 27.46 -6.24 17.56
N ASP A 89 27.74 -4.95 17.54
CA ASP A 89 28.27 -4.23 18.69
C ASP A 89 27.18 -3.93 19.75
N SER A 90 25.91 -3.94 19.36
CA SER A 90 24.80 -3.44 20.19
C SER A 90 24.31 -4.44 21.23
N GLN A 91 24.41 -5.77 21.00
CA GLN A 91 23.79 -6.87 21.79
C GLN A 91 22.28 -6.71 22.12
N LEU A 92 21.66 -5.59 21.79
CA LEU A 92 20.30 -5.22 22.07
C LEU A 92 19.46 -5.27 20.79
N PRO A 93 18.14 -5.49 20.91
CA PRO A 93 17.22 -5.33 19.80
C PRO A 93 17.39 -3.95 19.16
N THR A 94 17.73 -3.92 17.88
CA THR A 94 17.96 -2.68 17.14
C THR A 94 16.74 -2.37 16.28
N VAL A 95 16.19 -1.18 16.43
CA VAL A 95 15.12 -0.66 15.55
C VAL A 95 15.75 0.29 14.54
N VAL A 96 15.51 0.05 13.25
CA VAL A 96 15.95 0.92 12.15
C VAL A 96 14.72 1.56 11.54
N ASP A 97 14.73 2.90 11.46
CA ASP A 97 13.64 3.69 10.90
C ASP A 97 14.13 4.49 9.69
N PHE A 98 13.32 4.54 8.63
CA PHE A 98 13.68 5.13 7.35
C PHE A 98 12.83 6.38 7.10
N TYR A 99 13.48 7.53 7.11
CA TYR A 99 12.85 8.81 6.81
C TYR A 99 13.24 9.29 5.42
N GLN A 100 12.26 9.75 4.67
CA GLN A 100 12.48 10.52 3.46
C GLN A 100 12.16 11.98 3.77
N ASN A 101 13.21 12.80 3.94
CA ASN A 101 13.03 14.25 4.01
C ASN A 101 12.73 14.74 2.60
N PHE A 102 11.49 15.15 2.37
CA PHE A 102 11.05 15.85 1.16
C PHE A 102 11.46 17.32 1.21
#